data_AF-A0A4W5JXD1-F1
#
_entry.id   AF-A0A4W5JXD1-F1
#
_cell.length_a   1.000
_cell.length_b   1.000
_cell.length_c   1.000
_cell.angle_alpha   90.00
_cell.angle_beta   90.00
_cell.angle_gamma   90.00
#
_symmetry.space_group_name_H-M   'P 1'
#
loop_
_entity.id
_entity.type
_entity.pdbx_description
1 polymer ?
#
loop_
_entity_poly.entity_id
_entity_poly.type
_entity_poly.pdbx_seq_one_letter_code
_entity_poly.pdbx_strand_id
1 'polypeptide(L)'
;MKPHPCVTVCVDQQELIPEFYYLPEMFVNNGYELGQREDGTPVSDIELPAWAKKPEDFVRINRMALESEFVSCQLHQWIDLIFGYKQRGPEAVRALNVFHFLSYEGSVTLDTITDSAQREVGHLAVAMTHHDNRHRAAVSRSEVL
;
A
#
# COMPACT_ATOMS: atom_id res chain seq x y z
N MET A 1 -13.33 -17.49 -13.09
CA MET A 1 -12.26 -16.93 -12.23
C MET A 1 -11.99 -15.51 -12.71
N LYS A 2 -12.52 -14.50 -12.02
CA LYS A 2 -12.17 -13.10 -12.30
C LYS A 2 -10.79 -12.85 -11.65
N PRO A 3 -9.77 -12.38 -12.38
CA PRO A 3 -8.48 -12.08 -11.78
C PRO A 3 -8.62 -10.94 -10.77
N HIS A 4 -7.93 -11.04 -9.63
CA HIS A 4 -7.93 -10.00 -8.61
C HIS A 4 -7.23 -8.73 -9.13
N PRO A 5 -7.78 -7.53 -8.90
CA PRO A 5 -7.28 -6.28 -9.48
C PRO A 5 -5.81 -6.02 -9.15
N CYS A 6 -5.37 -6.37 -7.94
CA CYS A 6 -3.97 -6.21 -7.48
C CYS A 6 -2.92 -6.85 -8.40
N VAL A 7 -3.28 -7.89 -9.18
CA VAL A 7 -2.35 -8.58 -10.09
C VAL A 7 -2.47 -8.10 -11.54
N THR A 8 -3.50 -7.31 -11.87
CA THR A 8 -3.87 -7.03 -13.27
C THR A 8 -3.57 -5.60 -13.71
N VAL A 9 -3.50 -4.64 -12.77
CA VAL A 9 -3.23 -3.24 -13.12
C VAL A 9 -1.75 -2.92 -12.85
N CYS A 10 -0.98 -2.70 -13.93
CA CYS A 10 0.46 -2.42 -13.88
C CYS A 10 0.84 -1.16 -13.07
N VAL A 11 -0.15 -0.35 -12.71
CA VAL A 11 0.00 0.96 -12.05
C VAL A 11 -0.34 0.95 -10.55
N ASP A 12 -1.01 -0.08 -10.04
CA ASP A 12 -1.49 -0.11 -8.64
C ASP A 12 -0.63 -1.03 -7.78
N GLN A 13 0.62 -0.62 -7.55
CA GLN A 13 1.55 -1.30 -6.63
C GLN A 13 1.39 -0.75 -5.21
N GLN A 14 0.23 -1.05 -4.61
CA GLN A 14 -0.06 -0.71 -3.21
C GLN A 14 0.27 -1.89 -2.29
N GLU A 15 0.91 -1.59 -1.17
CA GLU A 15 1.18 -2.57 -0.11
C GLU A 15 -0.01 -2.67 0.85
N LEU A 16 -0.10 -3.78 1.57
CA LEU A 16 -1.15 -3.96 2.57
C LEU A 16 -0.88 -3.07 3.79
N ILE A 17 -1.96 -2.49 4.34
CA ILE A 17 -1.90 -1.71 5.57
C ILE A 17 -1.95 -2.62 6.80
N PRO A 18 -1.37 -2.21 7.95
CA PRO A 18 -1.35 -3.02 9.18
C PRO A 18 -2.72 -3.48 9.68
N GLU A 19 -3.77 -2.70 9.43
CA GLU A 19 -5.15 -2.97 9.84
C GLU A 19 -5.68 -4.32 9.31
N PHE A 20 -5.12 -4.84 8.21
CA PHE A 20 -5.44 -6.18 7.69
C PHE A 20 -5.09 -7.32 8.65
N TYR A 21 -4.21 -7.08 9.64
CA TYR A 21 -3.68 -8.09 10.55
C TYR A 21 -4.27 -8.03 11.97
N TYR A 22 -5.04 -6.99 12.30
CA TYR A 22 -5.65 -6.87 13.63
C TYR A 22 -7.06 -6.25 13.68
N LEU A 23 -7.55 -5.60 12.62
CA LEU A 23 -8.83 -4.87 12.64
C LEU A 23 -9.89 -5.52 11.73
N PRO A 24 -10.68 -6.50 12.23
CA PRO A 24 -11.72 -7.14 11.43
C PRO A 24 -12.89 -6.21 11.09
N GLU A 25 -13.10 -5.16 11.88
CA GLU A 25 -14.17 -4.18 11.69
C GLU A 25 -14.07 -3.44 10.35
N MET A 26 -12.85 -3.33 9.79
CA MET A 26 -12.62 -2.71 8.47
C MET A 26 -13.34 -3.45 7.33
N PHE A 27 -13.65 -4.74 7.51
CA PHE A 27 -14.31 -5.55 6.48
C PHE A 27 -15.84 -5.55 6.60
N VAL A 28 -16.38 -4.92 7.64
CA VAL A 28 -17.82 -4.87 7.93
C VAL A 28 -18.35 -3.48 7.67
N ASN A 29 -19.42 -3.39 6.90
CA ASN A 29 -20.13 -2.14 6.71
C ASN A 29 -21.07 -1.89 7.91
N ASN A 30 -20.84 -0.82 8.66
CA ASN A 30 -21.67 -0.43 9.81
C ASN A 30 -23.02 0.22 9.40
N GLY A 31 -23.64 -0.26 8.32
CA GLY A 31 -24.91 0.26 7.80
C GLY A 31 -24.80 1.54 6.98
N TYR A 32 -23.62 1.84 6.41
CA TYR A 32 -23.46 2.95 5.49
C TYR A 32 -24.02 2.62 4.10
N GLU A 33 -24.69 3.58 3.48
CA GLU A 33 -25.13 3.48 2.08
C GLU A 33 -23.96 3.84 1.15
N LEU A 34 -23.21 2.83 0.72
CA LEU A 34 -22.04 2.99 -0.18
C LEU A 34 -22.43 3.01 -1.67
N GLY A 35 -23.73 2.96 -1.97
CA GLY A 35 -24.27 2.96 -3.32
C GLY A 35 -24.26 1.57 -3.98
N GLN A 36 -24.32 1.56 -5.31
CA GLN A 36 -24.34 0.34 -6.12
C GLN A 36 -23.19 0.37 -7.12
N ARG A 37 -22.62 -0.80 -7.41
CA ARG A 37 -21.65 -0.97 -8.49
C ARG A 37 -22.35 -0.83 -9.85
N GLU A 38 -21.57 -0.66 -10.90
CA GLU A 38 -22.08 -0.59 -12.29
C GLU A 38 -22.85 -1.86 -12.72
N ASP A 39 -22.62 -2.98 -12.04
CA ASP A 39 -23.33 -4.25 -12.25
C ASP A 39 -24.66 -4.35 -11.46
N GLY A 40 -25.05 -3.29 -10.73
CA GLY A 40 -26.27 -3.23 -9.92
C GLY A 40 -26.15 -3.89 -8.54
N THR A 41 -24.99 -4.44 -8.19
CA THR A 41 -24.76 -5.03 -6.87
C THR A 41 -24.61 -3.92 -5.81
N PRO A 42 -25.38 -3.95 -4.71
CA PRO A 42 -25.19 -3.00 -3.62
C PRO A 42 -23.83 -3.20 -2.98
N VAL A 43 -23.11 -2.09 -2.77
CA VAL A 43 -21.84 -2.10 -2.04
C VAL A 43 -22.16 -2.13 -0.55
N SER A 44 -21.72 -3.18 0.13
CA SER A 44 -21.83 -3.30 1.58
C SER A 44 -20.54 -3.88 2.16
N ASP A 45 -20.58 -5.11 2.69
CA ASP A 45 -19.44 -5.75 3.31
C ASP A 45 -18.38 -6.13 2.28
N ILE A 46 -17.13 -6.23 2.73
CA ILE A 46 -16.04 -6.67 1.88
C ILE A 46 -16.22 -8.15 1.56
N GLU A 47 -16.15 -8.50 0.28
CA GLU A 47 -16.18 -9.90 -0.17
C GLU A 47 -14.92 -10.63 0.30
N LEU A 48 -15.10 -11.58 1.23
CA LEU A 48 -14.02 -12.38 1.77
C LEU A 48 -13.69 -13.58 0.87
N PRO A 49 -12.43 -14.05 0.86
CA PRO A 49 -12.06 -15.28 0.17
C PRO A 49 -12.80 -16.50 0.71
N ALA A 50 -12.98 -17.55 -0.10
CA ALA A 50 -13.74 -18.75 0.27
C ALA A 50 -13.24 -19.49 1.53
N TRP A 51 -11.98 -19.26 1.94
CA TRP A 51 -11.39 -19.82 3.16
C TRP A 51 -11.70 -19.04 4.44
N ALA A 52 -12.20 -17.80 4.33
CA ALA A 52 -12.62 -16.97 5.45
C ALA A 52 -14.14 -16.79 5.43
N LYS A 53 -14.83 -17.35 6.43
CA LYS A 53 -16.29 -17.21 6.57
C LYS A 53 -16.70 -15.94 7.29
N LYS A 54 -15.77 -15.36 8.07
CA LYS A 54 -15.97 -14.12 8.80
C LYS A 54 -14.71 -13.25 8.74
N PRO A 55 -14.85 -11.93 8.91
CA PRO A 55 -13.70 -11.01 8.98
C PRO A 55 -12.67 -11.40 10.04
N GLU A 56 -13.11 -11.93 11.18
CA GLU A 56 -12.20 -12.36 12.26
C GLU A 56 -11.34 -13.55 11.83
N ASP A 57 -11.90 -14.48 11.04
CA ASP A 57 -11.13 -15.60 10.48
C ASP A 57 -10.10 -15.12 9.46
N PHE A 58 -10.46 -14.12 8.65
CA PHE A 58 -9.56 -13.50 7.69
C PHE A 58 -8.33 -12.89 8.39
N VAL A 59 -8.59 -12.01 9.38
CA VAL A 59 -7.55 -11.36 10.18
C VAL A 59 -6.68 -12.38 10.91
N ARG A 60 -7.31 -13.38 11.55
CA ARG A 60 -6.59 -14.44 12.27
C ARG A 60 -5.65 -15.22 11.36
N ILE A 61 -6.10 -15.60 10.17
CA ILE A 61 -5.27 -16.35 9.22
C ILE A 61 -4.13 -15.49 8.67
N ASN A 62 -4.38 -14.21 8.37
CA ASN A 62 -3.32 -13.29 7.94
C ASN A 62 -2.25 -13.10 9.02
N ARG A 63 -2.66 -12.97 10.28
CA ARG A 63 -1.73 -12.90 11.41
C ARG A 63 -0.91 -14.17 11.56
N MET A 64 -1.55 -15.34 11.48
CA MET A 64 -0.85 -16.62 11.50
C MET A 64 0.13 -16.77 10.33
N ALA A 65 -0.21 -16.25 9.15
CA ALA A 65 0.70 -16.24 8.00
C ALA A 65 1.90 -15.31 8.25
N LEU A 66 1.69 -14.13 8.85
CA LEU A 66 2.75 -13.18 9.19
C LEU A 66 3.72 -13.75 10.25
N GLU A 67 3.18 -14.41 11.27
CA GLU A 67 3.95 -15.06 12.35
C GLU A 67 4.53 -16.43 11.93
N SER A 68 4.28 -16.88 10.69
CA SER A 68 4.80 -18.15 10.20
C SER A 68 6.32 -18.11 9.99
N GLU A 69 6.97 -19.28 10.10
CA GLU A 69 8.41 -19.41 9.84
C GLU A 69 8.77 -18.99 8.41
N PHE A 70 7.88 -19.26 7.44
CA PHE A 70 8.08 -18.87 6.05
C PHE A 70 8.23 -17.35 5.90
N VAL A 71 7.32 -16.58 6.49
CA VAL A 71 7.39 -15.11 6.45
C VAL A 71 8.53 -14.60 7.30
N SER A 72 8.71 -15.13 8.52
CA SER A 72 9.79 -14.74 9.42
C SER A 72 11.18 -14.86 8.79
N CYS A 73 11.43 -15.95 8.05
CA CYS A 73 12.70 -16.16 7.36
C CYS A 73 12.90 -15.26 6.13
N GLN A 74 11.86 -14.65 5.56
CA GLN A 74 11.95 -13.83 4.34
C GLN A 74 11.63 -12.35 4.57
N LEU A 75 11.04 -11.99 5.70
CA LEU A 75 10.57 -10.63 6.01
C LEU A 75 11.68 -9.59 5.92
N HIS A 76 12.90 -9.96 6.32
CA HIS A 76 14.07 -9.09 6.20
C HIS A 76 14.34 -8.63 4.76
N GLN A 77 14.02 -9.45 3.75
CA GLN A 77 14.17 -9.06 2.34
C GLN A 77 13.15 -8.02 1.91
N TRP A 78 11.92 -8.07 2.46
CA TRP A 78 10.92 -7.03 2.24
C TRP A 78 11.34 -5.73 2.95
N ILE A 79 11.82 -5.82 4.19
CA ILE A 79 12.40 -4.66 4.91
C ILE A 79 13.53 -4.04 4.09
N ASP A 80 14.40 -4.84 3.47
CA ASP A 80 15.48 -4.34 2.60
C ASP A 80 14.97 -3.54 1.39
N LEU A 81 13.79 -3.87 0.86
CA LEU A 81 13.14 -3.18 -0.26
C LEU A 81 12.51 -1.87 0.18
N ILE A 82 11.85 -1.86 1.35
CA ILE A 82 11.08 -0.70 1.81
C ILE A 82 11.95 0.30 2.56
N PHE A 83 12.82 -0.18 3.45
CA PHE A 83 13.62 0.64 4.36
C PHE A 83 15.13 0.44 4.21
N GLY A 84 15.57 -0.62 3.52
CA GLY A 84 16.97 -0.96 3.41
C GLY A 84 17.65 -0.48 2.12
N TYR A 85 18.77 -1.13 1.83
CA TYR A 85 19.67 -0.73 0.74
C TYR A 85 19.10 -0.98 -0.66
N LYS A 86 18.02 -1.76 -0.79
CA LYS A 86 17.34 -2.03 -2.08
C LYS A 86 16.26 -1.01 -2.40
N GLN A 87 16.12 0.05 -1.59
CA GLN A 87 15.21 1.17 -1.88
C GLN A 87 15.73 2.08 -3.01
N ARG A 88 17.06 2.23 -3.17
CA ARG A 88 17.68 3.13 -4.16
C ARG A 88 18.92 2.52 -4.81
N GLY A 89 19.36 3.12 -5.91
CA GLY A 89 20.61 2.74 -6.59
C GLY A 89 20.50 1.47 -7.43
N PRO A 90 21.65 0.86 -7.79
CA PRO A 90 21.69 -0.32 -8.66
C PRO A 90 20.93 -1.52 -8.10
N GLU A 91 20.87 -1.64 -6.77
CA GLU A 91 20.16 -2.72 -6.07
C GLU A 91 18.65 -2.63 -6.24
N ALA A 92 18.09 -1.41 -6.23
CA ALA A 92 16.67 -1.17 -6.49
C ALA A 92 16.29 -1.55 -7.93
N VAL A 93 17.15 -1.23 -8.91
CA VAL A 93 16.94 -1.61 -10.32
C VAL A 93 16.94 -3.13 -10.46
N ARG A 94 17.91 -3.81 -9.84
CA ARG A 94 17.99 -5.28 -9.86
C ARG A 94 16.80 -5.95 -9.17
N ALA A 95 16.24 -5.31 -8.16
CA ALA A 95 15.05 -5.78 -7.45
C ALA A 95 13.72 -5.32 -8.05
N LEU A 96 13.74 -4.60 -9.18
CA LEU A 96 12.56 -3.97 -9.82
C LEU A 96 11.76 -3.06 -8.86
N ASN A 97 12.45 -2.45 -7.90
CA ASN A 97 11.89 -1.62 -6.83
C ASN A 97 12.17 -0.13 -7.07
N VAL A 98 12.09 0.32 -8.32
CA VAL A 98 12.38 1.71 -8.71
C VAL A 98 11.07 2.45 -8.95
N PHE A 99 10.78 3.39 -8.05
CA PHE A 99 9.62 4.28 -8.17
C PHE A 99 9.95 5.54 -8.96
N HIS A 100 8.90 6.31 -9.26
CA HIS A 100 9.02 7.61 -9.91
C HIS A 100 9.97 8.53 -9.14
N PHE A 101 10.75 9.36 -9.84
CA PHE A 101 11.82 10.14 -9.21
C PHE A 101 11.30 11.11 -8.12
N LEU A 102 10.06 11.59 -8.26
CA LEU A 102 9.38 12.44 -7.27
C LEU A 102 9.09 11.72 -5.93
N SER A 103 9.14 10.39 -5.90
CA SER A 103 8.97 9.57 -4.70
C SER A 103 10.19 9.55 -3.79
N TYR A 104 11.34 10.04 -4.27
CA TYR A 104 12.54 10.13 -3.47
C TYR A 104 12.67 11.52 -2.86
N GLU A 105 12.80 11.58 -1.53
CA GLU A 105 13.10 12.83 -0.83
C GLU A 105 14.33 13.52 -1.42
N GLY A 106 14.21 14.83 -1.63
CA GLY A 106 15.29 15.69 -2.16
C GLY A 106 15.45 15.68 -3.69
N SER A 107 14.56 15.03 -4.45
CA SER A 107 14.68 14.95 -5.91
C SER A 107 14.25 16.21 -6.66
N VAL A 108 13.49 17.12 -6.03
CA VAL A 108 13.06 18.39 -6.63
C VAL A 108 13.20 19.55 -5.64
N THR A 109 14.06 20.51 -5.99
CA THR A 109 14.08 21.83 -5.37
C THR A 109 12.98 22.67 -6.02
N LEU A 110 11.76 22.65 -5.46
CA LEU A 110 10.60 23.38 -5.97
C LEU A 110 10.87 24.90 -6.13
N ASP A 111 11.90 25.41 -5.44
CA ASP A 111 12.34 26.81 -5.50
C ASP A 111 13.14 27.17 -6.77
N THR A 112 13.59 26.19 -7.55
CA THR A 112 14.28 26.43 -8.84
C THR A 112 13.33 26.53 -10.03
N ILE A 113 12.05 26.20 -9.85
CA ILE A 113 11.05 26.27 -10.91
C ILE A 113 10.58 27.73 -11.05
N THR A 114 10.96 28.37 -12.17
CA THR A 114 10.65 29.79 -12.45
C THR A 114 9.22 29.99 -12.96
N ASP A 115 8.62 28.95 -13.55
CA ASP A 115 7.25 28.97 -14.06
C ASP A 115 6.23 28.60 -12.97
N SER A 116 5.26 29.48 -12.73
CA SER A 116 4.29 29.32 -11.64
C SER A 116 3.34 28.13 -11.84
N ALA A 117 2.98 27.81 -13.08
CA ALA A 117 2.10 26.68 -13.39
C ALA A 117 2.83 25.34 -13.19
N GLN A 118 4.08 25.24 -13.64
CA GLN A 118 4.91 24.05 -13.41
C GLN A 118 5.24 23.86 -11.92
N ARG A 119 5.39 24.96 -11.17
CA ARG A 119 5.59 24.90 -9.71
C ARG A 119 4.37 24.35 -9.00
N GLU A 120 3.17 24.76 -9.39
CA GLU A 120 1.91 24.26 -8.81
C GLU A 120 1.70 22.77 -9.13
N VAL A 121 1.94 22.35 -10.37
CA VAL A 121 1.91 20.92 -10.75
C VAL A 121 2.98 20.12 -10.00
N GLY A 122 4.19 20.67 -9.82
CA GLY A 122 5.25 20.06 -9.03
C GLY A 122 4.86 19.90 -7.56
N HIS A 123 4.24 20.92 -6.95
CA HIS A 123 3.71 20.84 -5.58
C HIS A 123 2.63 19.78 -5.46
N LEU A 124 1.68 19.71 -6.40
CA LEU A 124 0.63 18.69 -6.41
C LEU A 124 1.20 17.28 -6.60
N ALA A 125 2.15 17.10 -7.52
CA ALA A 125 2.79 15.81 -7.76
C ALA A 125 3.60 15.35 -6.54
N VAL A 126 4.36 16.24 -5.90
CA VAL A 126 5.06 15.96 -4.65
C VAL A 126 4.07 15.68 -3.51
N ALA A 127 2.97 16.42 -3.40
CA ALA A 127 1.95 16.19 -2.37
C ALA A 127 1.22 14.85 -2.53
N MET A 128 0.84 14.48 -3.76
CA MET A 128 0.26 13.17 -4.06
C MET A 128 1.25 12.05 -3.75
N THR A 129 2.51 12.24 -4.13
CA THR A 129 3.57 11.26 -3.85
C THR A 129 3.89 11.16 -2.36
N HIS A 130 3.83 12.27 -1.62
CA HIS A 130 3.98 12.29 -0.16
C HIS A 130 2.77 11.70 0.56
N HIS A 131 1.56 11.81 0.01
CA HIS A 131 0.40 11.09 0.54
C HIS A 131 0.61 9.58 0.38
N ASP A 132 1.08 9.13 -0.78
CA ASP A 132 1.38 7.72 -1.05
C ASP A 132 2.54 7.20 -0.18
N ASN A 133 3.62 7.99 -0.05
CA ASN A 133 4.75 7.68 0.83
C ASN A 133 4.41 7.81 2.33
N ARG A 134 3.41 8.61 2.74
CA ARG A 134 2.97 8.69 4.14
C ARG A 134 2.41 7.36 4.62
N HIS A 135 1.74 6.61 3.75
CA HIS A 135 1.28 5.26 4.09
C HIS A 135 2.47 4.30 4.29
N ARG A 136 3.54 4.42 3.48
CA ARG A 136 4.79 3.66 3.69
C ARG A 136 5.56 4.07 4.95
N ALA A 137 5.60 5.36 5.27
CA ALA A 137 6.30 5.88 6.44
C ALA A 137 5.50 5.75 7.76
N ALA A 138 4.17 5.67 7.70
CA ALA A 138 3.32 5.47 8.88
C ALA A 138 3.55 4.10 9.53
N VAL A 139 3.81 3.06 8.73
CA VAL A 139 4.23 1.73 9.22
C VAL A 139 5.57 1.84 9.98
N SER A 140 6.48 2.73 9.56
CA SER A 140 7.76 2.96 10.24
C SER A 140 7.64 3.66 11.60
N ARG A 141 6.52 4.33 11.92
CA ARG A 141 6.35 5.05 13.20
C ARG A 141 5.55 4.30 14.26
N SER A 142 4.78 3.27 13.89
CA SER A 142 3.99 2.50 14.86
C SER A 142 4.72 1.26 15.43
N GLU A 143 5.87 0.85 14.89
CA GLU A 143 6.57 -0.38 15.31
C GLU A 143 7.97 -0.17 15.93
N VAL A 144 8.33 1.06 16.31
CA VAL A 144 9.61 1.35 17.03
C VAL A 144 9.38 1.93 18.45
N LEU A 145 8.27 1.56 19.10
CA LEU A 145 8.09 1.74 20.56
C LEU A 145 7.55 0.46 21.20
#